data_AF-A0A7K0EGY0-F1
#
_entry.id   AF-A0A7K0EGY0-F1
#
_cell.length_a   1.000
_cell.length_b   1.000
_cell.length_c   1.000
_cell.angle_alpha   90.00
_cell.angle_beta   90.00
_cell.angle_gamma   90.00
#
_symmetry.space_group_name_H-M   'P 1'
#
loop_
_entity.id
_entity.type
_entity.pdbx_description
1 polymer ?
#
loop_
_entity_poly.entity_id
_entity_poly.type
_entity_poly.pdbx_seq_one_letter_code
_entity_poly.pdbx_strand_id
1 'polypeptide(L)'
;MKYSIFSAGFLLLAQLATAQTATDYANTIQAADLEKHLRVLAADDMEGRETGKAGQRKAADYIAKQFAAEKLQPIVKTEDGKTGYFQPFTLYQKTWGDFYVKAGDKTYTYPKDFIVNGLFGVMQEAAFETIFVGYGIMTDTYNDYAKVNVQGKAVVILEGEPKKANGTYLITNSDKPSEWSSEENLRKKVTIAKDKGAEQVFIVSAESPEAYRRLVAERTALMGRFNRLSLKPSMEKIGAVGTFLIPQEMGAELLNTTPAKLQAAAAKISKTGKTNSGALKGKISVKAERKDVLLESSNVVGFLEGTDKKDEVIVVSAHYDHIGVNPDGQVNNGANDDGSGTVSVIEIAQAFAKAKAEGHGPRRSLLFLTVSGEEKGLLGSQYYTDMSPVLPLDKTVCDLNIDMVGRVDDLHEGKSDNYIYVIGSDKLSSELHQISEDANRKYTALELDYKYNEPSDPQRIYYRSDHYNFAKHKIPIIFYFNGLHADYHRPGDDVEKINFKLAEKSARLVFYTAWEIANRDNKLVVDSNKP
;
A
#
# COMPACT_ATOMS: atom_id res chain seq x y z
N MET A 1 10.37 -55.12 37.85
CA MET A 1 9.40 -54.27 37.13
C MET A 1 8.70 -53.35 38.15
N LYS A 2 9.38 -52.31 38.67
CA LYS A 2 8.84 -51.40 39.72
C LYS A 2 9.36 -49.95 39.63
N TYR A 3 9.74 -49.48 38.44
CA TYR A 3 10.24 -48.10 38.24
C TYR A 3 9.53 -47.28 37.13
N SER A 4 8.41 -47.75 36.56
CA SER A 4 7.73 -47.04 35.45
C SER A 4 6.48 -46.22 35.82
N ILE A 5 6.03 -46.23 37.09
CA ILE A 5 4.78 -45.52 37.47
C ILE A 5 5.07 -44.09 37.99
N PHE A 6 6.25 -43.84 38.58
CA PHE A 6 6.60 -42.52 39.11
C PHE A 6 6.94 -41.48 38.01
N SER A 7 7.56 -41.90 36.90
CA SER A 7 7.93 -40.99 35.81
C SER A 7 6.73 -40.46 35.01
N ALA A 8 5.68 -41.28 34.83
CA ALA A 8 4.47 -40.87 34.12
C ALA A 8 3.65 -39.83 34.90
N GLY A 9 3.56 -39.96 36.22
CA GLY A 9 2.90 -38.97 37.09
C GLY A 9 3.64 -37.63 37.13
N PHE A 10 4.98 -37.65 37.09
CA PHE A 10 5.79 -36.43 37.10
C PHE A 10 5.71 -35.64 35.78
N LEU A 11 5.70 -36.34 34.63
CA LEU A 11 5.46 -35.71 33.33
C LEU A 11 4.07 -35.07 33.23
N LEU A 12 3.03 -35.75 33.74
CA LEU A 12 1.67 -35.22 33.71
C LEU A 12 1.52 -33.96 34.60
N LEU A 13 2.14 -33.96 35.79
CA LEU A 13 2.14 -32.79 36.67
C LEU A 13 2.93 -31.61 36.09
N ALA A 14 4.07 -31.86 35.43
CA ALA A 14 4.83 -30.81 34.74
C ALA A 14 4.05 -30.20 33.57
N GLN A 15 3.38 -31.03 32.76
CA GLN A 15 2.53 -30.55 31.67
C GLN A 15 1.33 -29.73 32.18
N LEU A 16 0.66 -30.16 33.26
CA LEU A 16 -0.42 -29.40 33.88
C LEU A 16 0.06 -28.06 34.44
N ALA A 17 1.24 -28.01 35.07
CA ALA A 17 1.82 -26.78 35.58
C ALA A 17 2.13 -25.78 34.46
N THR A 18 2.79 -26.23 33.37
CA THR A 18 3.08 -25.36 32.22
C THR A 18 1.83 -24.83 31.52
N ALA A 19 0.76 -25.65 31.46
CA ALA A 19 -0.52 -25.25 30.90
C ALA A 19 -1.22 -24.18 31.75
N GLN A 20 -1.17 -24.30 33.08
CA GLN A 20 -1.68 -23.30 34.00
C GLN A 20 -0.90 -21.98 33.88
N THR A 21 0.43 -22.06 33.84
CA THR A 21 1.30 -20.89 33.65
C THR A 21 0.98 -20.14 32.36
N ALA A 22 0.77 -20.85 31.25
CA ALA A 22 0.36 -20.23 29.98
C ALA A 22 -0.95 -19.47 30.13
N THR A 23 -1.96 -20.06 30.79
CA THR A 23 -3.26 -19.42 31.01
C THR A 23 -3.16 -18.20 31.92
N ASP A 24 -2.34 -18.24 32.97
CA ASP A 24 -2.17 -17.12 33.90
C ASP A 24 -1.64 -15.87 33.19
N TYR A 25 -0.67 -16.02 32.28
CA TYR A 25 -0.13 -14.90 31.50
C TYR A 25 -0.99 -14.52 30.30
N ALA A 26 -1.62 -15.46 29.62
CA ALA A 26 -2.59 -15.12 28.58
C ALA A 26 -3.76 -14.28 29.12
N ASN A 27 -4.15 -14.50 30.38
CA ASN A 27 -5.20 -13.73 31.06
C ASN A 27 -4.79 -12.28 31.36
N THR A 28 -3.52 -11.89 31.22
CA THR A 28 -3.11 -10.48 31.33
C THR A 28 -3.44 -9.69 30.07
N ILE A 29 -3.54 -10.35 28.91
CA ILE A 29 -4.01 -9.77 27.66
C ILE A 29 -5.51 -9.53 27.82
N GLN A 30 -5.93 -8.26 27.91
CA GLN A 30 -7.32 -7.88 28.18
C GLN A 30 -7.84 -6.89 27.14
N ALA A 31 -9.12 -7.02 26.78
CA ALA A 31 -9.85 -6.13 25.89
C ALA A 31 -9.72 -4.66 26.29
N ALA A 32 -9.72 -4.37 27.60
CA ALA A 32 -9.60 -3.00 28.12
C ALA A 32 -8.21 -2.39 27.85
N ASP A 33 -7.15 -3.20 27.93
CA ASP A 33 -5.78 -2.73 27.64
C ASP A 33 -5.56 -2.57 26.13
N LEU A 34 -6.08 -3.50 25.32
CA LEU A 34 -6.13 -3.36 23.86
C LEU A 34 -6.85 -2.06 23.46
N GLU A 35 -8.02 -1.78 24.03
CA GLU A 35 -8.78 -0.54 23.78
C GLU A 35 -7.98 0.70 24.17
N LYS A 36 -7.36 0.70 25.35
CA LYS A 36 -6.53 1.81 25.84
C LYS A 36 -5.39 2.13 24.87
N HIS A 37 -4.68 1.12 24.39
CA HIS A 37 -3.61 1.32 23.41
C HIS A 37 -4.16 1.79 22.07
N LEU A 38 -5.28 1.22 21.63
CA LEU A 38 -5.84 1.49 20.32
C LEU A 38 -6.40 2.91 20.21
N ARG A 39 -7.01 3.42 21.29
CA ARG A 39 -7.45 4.82 21.39
C ARG A 39 -6.31 5.83 21.24
N VAL A 40 -5.06 5.43 21.50
CA VAL A 40 -3.90 6.28 21.22
C VAL A 40 -3.45 6.14 19.78
N LEU A 41 -3.30 4.92 19.27
CA LEU A 41 -2.77 4.69 17.91
C LEU A 41 -3.73 5.11 16.80
N ALA A 42 -5.04 5.01 17.03
CA ALA A 42 -6.08 5.39 16.08
C ALA A 42 -6.69 6.77 16.41
N ALA A 43 -6.00 7.63 17.16
CA ALA A 43 -6.45 9.01 17.38
C ALA A 43 -6.15 9.90 16.16
N ASP A 44 -6.98 10.91 15.93
CA ASP A 44 -6.80 11.87 14.82
C ASP A 44 -5.43 12.58 14.86
N ASP A 45 -4.86 12.79 16.05
CA ASP A 45 -3.55 13.41 16.22
C ASP A 45 -2.38 12.51 15.80
N MET A 46 -2.64 11.22 15.57
CA MET A 46 -1.73 10.30 14.88
C MET A 46 -1.80 10.44 13.35
N GLU A 47 -2.65 11.32 12.82
CA GLU A 47 -2.72 11.71 11.40
C GLU A 47 -2.80 10.51 10.45
N GLY A 48 -3.44 9.42 10.88
CA GLY A 48 -3.58 8.18 10.12
C GLY A 48 -2.28 7.45 9.84
N ARG A 49 -1.22 7.76 10.59
CA ARG A 49 0.06 7.01 10.63
C ARG A 49 0.67 6.73 9.26
N GLU A 50 0.56 7.67 8.31
CA GLU A 50 1.11 7.45 6.96
C GLU A 50 2.63 7.26 6.99
N THR A 51 3.09 6.20 6.33
CA THR A 51 4.51 5.87 6.19
C THR A 51 5.37 7.07 5.77
N GLY A 52 6.41 7.35 6.56
CA GLY A 52 7.33 8.47 6.36
C GLY A 52 6.81 9.84 6.84
N LYS A 53 5.59 9.92 7.37
CA LYS A 53 4.98 11.16 7.89
C LYS A 53 5.08 11.29 9.41
N ALA A 54 4.62 12.43 9.93
CA ALA A 54 4.72 12.74 11.36
C ALA A 54 3.89 11.79 12.23
N GLY A 55 2.66 11.48 11.80
CA GLY A 55 1.81 10.46 12.41
C GLY A 55 2.50 9.11 12.64
N GLN A 56 3.18 8.58 11.61
CA GLN A 56 3.92 7.32 11.71
C GLN A 56 5.04 7.39 12.77
N ARG A 57 5.78 8.51 12.85
CA ARG A 57 6.83 8.69 13.87
C ARG A 57 6.25 8.75 15.29
N LYS A 58 5.10 9.42 15.49
CA LYS A 58 4.41 9.45 16.79
C LYS A 58 3.99 8.04 17.24
N ALA A 59 3.43 7.25 16.32
CA ALA A 59 3.07 5.86 16.59
C ALA A 59 4.30 5.00 16.93
N ALA A 60 5.37 5.13 16.15
CA ALA A 60 6.63 4.42 16.41
C ALA A 60 7.20 4.73 17.81
N ASP A 61 7.21 6.01 18.19
CA ASP A 61 7.64 6.45 19.53
C ASP A 61 6.74 5.90 20.63
N TYR A 62 5.43 5.82 20.40
CA TYR A 62 4.49 5.24 21.36
C TYR A 62 4.78 3.75 21.58
N ILE A 63 4.94 2.98 20.51
CA ILE A 63 5.22 1.54 20.57
C ILE A 63 6.55 1.29 21.28
N ALA A 64 7.61 2.03 20.91
CA ALA A 64 8.91 1.92 21.56
C ALA A 64 8.85 2.21 23.06
N LYS A 65 8.01 3.17 23.50
CA LYS A 65 7.77 3.44 24.91
C LYS A 65 7.06 2.29 25.62
N GLN A 66 6.10 1.63 24.98
CA GLN A 66 5.45 0.44 25.56
C GLN A 66 6.46 -0.70 25.71
N PHE A 67 7.25 -0.99 24.67
CA PHE A 67 8.31 -2.01 24.74
C PHE A 67 9.35 -1.70 25.82
N ALA A 68 9.74 -0.43 25.98
CA ALA A 68 10.66 -0.02 27.04
C ALA A 68 10.06 -0.12 28.45
N ALA A 69 8.77 0.17 28.62
CA ALA A 69 8.07 0.01 29.89
C ALA A 69 8.09 -1.45 30.38
N GLU A 70 7.97 -2.39 29.43
CA GLU A 70 8.06 -3.84 29.68
C GLU A 70 9.51 -4.36 29.74
N LYS A 71 10.50 -3.47 29.70
CA LYS A 71 11.94 -3.79 29.78
C LYS A 71 12.41 -4.76 28.68
N LEU A 72 11.76 -4.73 27.51
CA LEU A 72 12.27 -5.41 26.33
C LEU A 72 13.62 -4.79 25.94
N GLN A 73 14.52 -5.60 25.39
CA GLN A 73 15.84 -5.15 25.02
C GLN A 73 15.79 -4.39 23.69
N PRO A 74 16.33 -3.15 23.62
CA PRO A 74 16.63 -2.52 22.36
C PRO A 74 17.87 -3.19 21.77
N ILE A 75 17.74 -3.88 20.64
CA ILE A 75 18.84 -4.64 20.02
C ILE A 75 19.30 -4.08 18.68
N VAL A 76 18.65 -3.02 18.18
CA VAL A 76 19.04 -2.41 16.90
C VAL A 76 20.27 -1.56 17.11
N LYS A 77 21.37 -1.86 16.42
CA LYS A 77 22.60 -1.07 16.50
C LYS A 77 22.42 0.28 15.81
N THR A 78 22.66 1.37 16.53
CA THR A 78 22.68 2.74 16.00
C THR A 78 24.07 3.08 15.46
N GLU A 79 24.16 4.15 14.66
CA GLU A 79 25.44 4.59 14.05
C GLU A 79 26.52 4.91 15.08
N ASP A 80 26.13 5.38 16.27
CA ASP A 80 27.04 5.67 17.39
C ASP A 80 27.44 4.42 18.20
N GLY A 81 27.05 3.22 17.74
CA GLY A 81 27.37 1.94 18.36
C GLY A 81 26.54 1.58 19.59
N LYS A 82 25.54 2.40 19.95
CA LYS A 82 24.55 2.06 20.99
C LYS A 82 23.47 1.14 20.42
N THR A 83 22.52 0.77 21.27
CA THR A 83 21.33 0.06 20.83
C THR A 83 20.06 0.89 21.02
N GLY A 84 19.09 0.71 20.12
CA GLY A 84 17.79 1.34 20.12
C GLY A 84 16.68 0.37 19.71
N TYR A 85 15.43 0.85 19.75
CA TYR A 85 14.25 0.10 19.31
C TYR A 85 13.97 0.29 17.82
N PHE A 86 14.51 1.32 17.19
CA PHE A 86 14.20 1.66 15.80
C PHE A 86 15.17 1.02 14.83
N GLN A 87 14.65 0.32 13.83
CA GLN A 87 15.37 -0.09 12.63
C GLN A 87 15.05 0.89 11.51
N PRO A 88 15.85 1.96 11.33
CA PRO A 88 15.58 2.97 10.33
C PRO A 88 15.84 2.46 8.91
N PHE A 89 15.08 2.99 7.96
CA PHE A 89 15.32 2.80 6.53
C PHE A 89 14.83 3.99 5.72
N THR A 90 15.55 4.26 4.62
CA THR A 90 15.21 5.30 3.67
C THR A 90 14.29 4.75 2.58
N LEU A 91 13.22 5.49 2.31
CA LEU A 91 12.29 5.26 1.22
C LEU A 91 12.50 6.30 0.11
N TYR A 92 12.42 5.81 -1.13
CA TYR A 92 12.55 6.62 -2.34
C TYR A 92 11.19 6.78 -2.99
N GLN A 93 10.81 8.04 -3.23
CA GLN A 93 9.63 8.42 -3.97
C GLN A 93 10.02 9.29 -5.15
N LYS A 94 9.48 8.99 -6.34
CA LYS A 94 9.52 9.93 -7.47
C LYS A 94 8.24 10.75 -7.45
N THR A 95 8.36 12.07 -7.57
CA THR A 95 7.19 12.96 -7.69
C THR A 95 7.45 14.07 -8.69
N TRP A 96 6.41 14.82 -9.04
CA TRP A 96 6.56 16.03 -9.83
C TRP A 96 7.12 17.16 -8.95
N GLY A 97 8.17 17.81 -9.44
CA GLY A 97 8.69 19.06 -8.90
C GLY A 97 7.96 20.24 -9.54
N ASP A 98 8.72 21.21 -10.08
CA ASP A 98 8.11 22.30 -10.85
C ASP A 98 7.43 21.72 -12.10
N PHE A 99 6.10 21.90 -12.18
CA PHE A 99 5.31 21.43 -13.30
C PHE A 99 4.28 22.46 -13.74
N TYR A 100 4.59 23.14 -14.83
CA TYR A 100 3.74 24.19 -15.38
C TYR A 100 3.85 24.32 -16.90
N VAL A 101 2.83 24.97 -17.46
CA VAL A 101 2.79 25.43 -18.85
C VAL A 101 2.50 26.93 -18.84
N LYS A 102 3.33 27.74 -19.51
CA LYS A 102 3.06 29.18 -19.69
C LYS A 102 2.58 29.45 -21.10
N ALA A 103 1.57 30.32 -21.21
CA ALA A 103 1.06 30.82 -22.48
C ALA A 103 0.65 32.28 -22.30
N GLY A 104 1.26 33.18 -23.07
CA GLY A 104 1.14 34.63 -22.82
C GLY A 104 1.57 34.98 -21.40
N ASP A 105 0.72 35.72 -20.68
CA ASP A 105 0.95 36.12 -19.29
C ASP A 105 0.43 35.11 -18.26
N LYS A 106 -0.15 33.98 -18.71
CA LYS A 106 -0.75 32.97 -17.84
C LYS A 106 0.23 31.83 -17.56
N THR A 107 0.20 31.34 -16.32
CA THR A 107 0.89 30.12 -15.89
C THR A 107 -0.17 29.12 -15.43
N TYR A 108 -0.20 27.96 -16.07
CA TYR A 108 -1.04 26.83 -15.73
C TYR A 108 -0.22 25.80 -14.95
N THR A 109 -0.76 25.24 -13.88
CA THR A 109 -0.03 24.31 -12.99
C THR A 109 -0.69 22.94 -12.89
N TYR A 110 0.14 21.90 -12.73
CA TYR A 110 -0.32 20.54 -12.49
C TYR A 110 -0.65 20.32 -10.99
N PRO A 111 -1.69 19.53 -10.63
CA PRO A 111 -2.75 18.99 -11.49
C PRO A 111 -3.95 19.94 -11.68
N LYS A 112 -3.84 21.18 -11.17
CA LYS A 112 -4.96 22.13 -11.08
C LYS A 112 -5.56 22.48 -12.44
N ASP A 113 -4.73 22.78 -13.43
CA ASP A 113 -5.17 23.32 -14.72
C ASP A 113 -5.07 22.31 -15.86
N PHE A 114 -4.21 21.30 -15.71
CA PHE A 114 -4.08 20.19 -16.65
C PHE A 114 -3.66 18.90 -15.92
N ILE A 115 -4.00 17.75 -16.51
CA ILE A 115 -3.50 16.44 -16.11
C ILE A 115 -2.67 15.84 -17.24
N VAL A 116 -1.89 14.80 -16.93
CA VAL A 116 -1.02 14.16 -17.91
C VAL A 116 -1.22 12.67 -18.01
N ASN A 117 -0.99 12.16 -19.22
CA ASN A 117 -1.05 10.74 -19.51
C ASN A 117 0.36 10.18 -19.79
N GLY A 118 0.87 9.41 -18.83
CA GLY A 118 2.21 8.82 -18.88
C GLY A 118 3.29 9.67 -18.20
N LEU A 119 4.51 9.13 -18.18
CA LEU A 119 5.69 9.78 -17.61
C LEU A 119 6.55 10.42 -18.69
N PHE A 120 6.93 11.67 -18.45
CA PHE A 120 7.84 12.42 -19.31
C PHE A 120 8.63 13.44 -18.48
N GLY A 121 9.60 14.10 -19.10
CA GLY A 121 10.40 15.11 -18.43
C GLY A 121 10.79 16.27 -19.33
N VAL A 122 10.61 17.50 -18.82
CA VAL A 122 11.12 18.74 -19.38
C VAL A 122 11.82 19.48 -18.24
N MET A 123 13.05 19.04 -17.95
CA MET A 123 13.77 19.39 -16.70
C MET A 123 14.10 20.88 -16.60
N GLN A 124 14.36 21.53 -17.74
CA GLN A 124 14.52 22.97 -17.85
C GLN A 124 13.34 23.53 -18.65
N GLU A 125 12.91 24.75 -18.32
CA GLU A 125 11.82 25.39 -19.05
C GLU A 125 12.19 25.52 -20.54
N ALA A 126 11.39 24.90 -21.40
CA ALA A 126 11.59 24.85 -22.84
C ALA A 126 10.44 25.52 -23.58
N ALA A 127 10.75 26.32 -24.59
CA ALA A 127 9.77 27.03 -25.40
C ALA A 127 9.38 26.24 -26.65
N PHE A 128 8.09 26.23 -26.96
CA PHE A 128 7.54 25.55 -28.13
C PHE A 128 6.62 26.48 -28.91
N GLU A 129 6.71 26.45 -30.24
CA GLU A 129 5.58 26.92 -31.06
C GLU A 129 4.43 25.92 -30.91
N THR A 130 3.20 26.42 -30.80
CA THR A 130 2.00 25.58 -30.81
C THR A 130 1.31 25.64 -32.16
N ILE A 131 0.68 24.53 -32.55
CA ILE A 131 -0.09 24.43 -33.79
C ILE A 131 -1.35 23.57 -33.58
N PHE A 132 -2.48 24.05 -34.09
CA PHE A 132 -3.73 23.27 -34.08
C PHE A 132 -3.70 22.19 -35.17
N VAL A 133 -3.99 20.94 -34.81
CA VAL A 133 -3.93 19.79 -35.73
C VAL A 133 -5.25 19.01 -35.75
N GLY A 134 -6.38 19.73 -35.72
CA GLY A 134 -7.70 19.11 -35.82
C GLY A 134 -7.93 18.07 -34.73
N TYR A 135 -8.23 16.84 -35.12
CA TYR A 135 -8.44 15.70 -34.22
C TYR A 135 -7.21 14.80 -34.09
N GLY A 136 -6.09 15.15 -34.72
CA GLY A 136 -4.86 14.35 -34.74
C GLY A 136 -5.01 13.02 -35.46
N ILE A 137 -5.90 12.93 -36.45
CA ILE A 137 -6.22 11.69 -37.16
C ILE A 137 -5.41 11.59 -38.45
N MET A 138 -4.96 10.38 -38.76
CA MET A 138 -4.33 10.04 -40.04
C MET A 138 -4.88 8.72 -40.58
N THR A 139 -5.62 8.81 -41.67
CA THR A 139 -6.09 7.70 -42.51
C THR A 139 -5.87 8.06 -43.98
N ASP A 140 -6.15 7.11 -44.89
CA ASP A 140 -6.09 7.36 -46.34
C ASP A 140 -7.11 8.40 -46.81
N THR A 141 -8.26 8.50 -46.11
CA THR A 141 -9.38 9.37 -46.49
C THR A 141 -9.47 10.66 -45.68
N TYR A 142 -8.81 10.74 -44.53
CA TYR A 142 -8.78 11.91 -43.66
C TYR A 142 -7.44 12.03 -42.94
N ASN A 143 -6.73 13.13 -43.15
CA ASN A 143 -5.37 13.31 -42.63
C ASN A 143 -5.14 14.74 -42.14
N ASP A 144 -5.12 14.92 -40.83
CA ASP A 144 -4.86 16.22 -40.18
C ASP A 144 -3.42 16.71 -40.34
N TYR A 145 -2.49 15.84 -40.70
CA TYR A 145 -1.07 16.17 -40.85
C TYR A 145 -0.66 16.43 -42.31
N ALA A 146 -1.57 16.26 -43.29
CA ALA A 146 -1.23 16.29 -44.71
C ALA A 146 -0.57 17.59 -45.20
N LYS A 147 -0.83 18.72 -44.53
CA LYS A 147 -0.37 20.06 -44.94
C LYS A 147 0.25 20.87 -43.81
N VAL A 148 0.67 20.22 -42.73
CA VAL A 148 1.30 20.88 -41.58
C VAL A 148 2.60 20.21 -41.20
N ASN A 149 3.59 21.03 -40.82
CA ASN A 149 4.83 20.55 -40.22
C ASN A 149 4.75 20.74 -38.70
N VAL A 150 4.85 19.63 -37.97
CA VAL A 150 4.80 19.60 -36.50
C VAL A 150 6.15 19.29 -35.86
N GLN A 151 7.20 19.11 -36.67
CA GLN A 151 8.56 18.87 -36.19
C GLN A 151 9.03 19.98 -35.24
N GLY A 152 9.41 19.60 -34.02
CA GLY A 152 9.88 20.52 -32.97
C GLY A 152 8.78 21.35 -32.30
N LYS A 153 7.50 21.03 -32.52
CA LYS A 153 6.37 21.84 -32.06
C LYS A 153 5.54 21.12 -30.99
N ALA A 154 4.78 21.92 -30.24
CA ALA A 154 3.67 21.43 -29.43
C ALA A 154 2.40 21.39 -30.31
N VAL A 155 1.70 20.26 -30.35
CA VAL A 155 0.44 20.16 -31.08
C VAL A 155 -0.74 20.29 -30.13
N VAL A 156 -1.79 21.00 -30.57
CA VAL A 156 -3.08 21.05 -29.88
C VAL A 156 -4.11 20.33 -30.75
N ILE A 157 -4.72 19.28 -30.20
CA ILE A 157 -5.71 18.43 -30.87
C ILE A 157 -7.00 18.36 -30.07
N LEU A 158 -8.09 18.04 -30.75
CA LEU A 158 -9.39 17.76 -30.14
C LEU A 158 -9.51 16.27 -29.80
N GLU A 159 -10.13 15.97 -28.67
CA GLU A 159 -10.55 14.61 -28.34
C GLU A 159 -11.72 14.13 -29.23
N GLY A 160 -11.92 12.82 -29.33
CA GLY A 160 -12.96 12.22 -30.17
C GLY A 160 -12.65 12.30 -31.67
N GLU A 161 -13.66 12.39 -32.52
CA GLU A 161 -13.47 12.48 -33.97
C GLU A 161 -14.50 13.41 -34.61
N PRO A 162 -14.24 13.95 -35.82
CA PRO A 162 -15.15 14.92 -36.43
C PRO A 162 -16.48 14.27 -36.82
N LYS A 163 -17.59 14.95 -36.50
CA LYS A 163 -18.94 14.64 -37.00
C LYS A 163 -19.35 15.58 -38.11
N LYS A 164 -20.14 15.10 -39.08
CA LYS A 164 -20.80 15.92 -40.09
C LYS A 164 -21.95 16.73 -39.49
N ALA A 165 -22.45 17.71 -40.23
CA ALA A 165 -23.59 18.54 -39.80
C ALA A 165 -24.88 17.73 -39.49
N ASN A 166 -25.04 16.56 -40.10
CA ASN A 166 -26.16 15.64 -39.84
C ASN A 166 -25.93 14.69 -38.64
N GLY A 167 -24.85 14.88 -37.86
CA GLY A 167 -24.53 14.09 -36.68
C GLY A 167 -23.75 12.79 -36.93
N THR A 168 -23.61 12.34 -38.18
CA THR A 168 -22.83 11.13 -38.52
C THR A 168 -21.32 11.38 -38.40
N TYR A 169 -20.57 10.35 -38.00
CA TYR A 169 -19.12 10.41 -37.90
C TYR A 169 -18.47 10.51 -39.28
N LEU A 170 -17.54 11.45 -39.44
CA LEU A 170 -16.89 11.73 -40.72
C LEU A 170 -16.06 10.55 -41.21
N ILE A 171 -15.37 9.85 -40.29
CA ILE A 171 -14.43 8.77 -40.62
C ILE A 171 -15.15 7.50 -41.07
N THR A 172 -16.19 7.08 -40.34
CA THR A 172 -16.98 5.87 -40.68
C THR A 172 -18.08 6.15 -41.70
N ASN A 173 -18.43 7.42 -41.91
CA ASN A 173 -19.62 7.83 -42.65
C ASN A 173 -20.91 7.17 -42.13
N SER A 174 -21.01 6.97 -40.81
CA SER A 174 -22.16 6.33 -40.15
C SER A 174 -22.49 6.99 -38.81
N ASP A 175 -23.54 6.54 -38.14
CA ASP A 175 -23.88 6.91 -36.77
C ASP A 175 -22.95 6.27 -35.72
N LYS A 176 -22.10 5.31 -36.13
CA LYS A 176 -21.15 4.64 -35.26
C LYS A 176 -19.77 5.32 -35.30
N PRO A 177 -19.13 5.53 -34.13
CA PRO A 177 -17.77 6.04 -34.09
C PRO A 177 -16.79 5.07 -34.73
N SER A 178 -15.68 5.58 -35.23
CA SER A 178 -14.52 4.77 -35.61
C SER A 178 -13.69 4.40 -34.38
N GLU A 179 -12.63 3.64 -34.61
CA GLU A 179 -11.59 3.37 -33.61
C GLU A 179 -11.03 4.67 -32.98
N TRP A 180 -11.01 5.80 -33.71
CA TRP A 180 -10.39 7.06 -33.27
C TRP A 180 -11.13 7.79 -32.13
N SER A 181 -12.32 7.33 -31.77
CA SER A 181 -13.11 7.88 -30.65
C SER A 181 -12.85 7.18 -29.31
N SER A 182 -12.09 6.09 -29.26
CA SER A 182 -11.82 5.36 -28.01
C SER A 182 -10.59 5.86 -27.26
N GLU A 183 -10.58 5.69 -25.93
CA GLU A 183 -9.43 6.03 -25.08
C GLU A 183 -8.16 5.25 -25.48
N GLU A 184 -8.30 3.99 -25.87
CA GLU A 184 -7.19 3.15 -26.35
C GLU A 184 -6.51 3.78 -27.59
N ASN A 185 -7.29 4.39 -28.48
CA ASN A 185 -6.79 5.02 -29.69
C ASN A 185 -6.42 6.50 -29.52
N LEU A 186 -6.66 7.10 -28.35
CA LEU A 186 -6.02 8.37 -27.98
C LEU A 186 -4.50 8.23 -28.01
N ARG A 187 -3.97 7.06 -27.57
CA ARG A 187 -2.54 6.73 -27.68
C ARG A 187 -2.07 6.67 -29.13
N LYS A 188 -2.91 6.20 -30.07
CA LYS A 188 -2.60 6.16 -31.50
C LYS A 188 -2.38 7.56 -32.06
N LYS A 189 -3.26 8.51 -31.72
CA LYS A 189 -3.12 9.93 -32.13
C LYS A 189 -1.84 10.56 -31.58
N VAL A 190 -1.56 10.32 -30.30
CA VAL A 190 -0.32 10.77 -29.65
C VAL A 190 0.91 10.18 -30.32
N THR A 191 0.88 8.90 -30.68
CA THR A 191 1.98 8.22 -31.39
C THR A 191 2.22 8.84 -32.75
N ILE A 192 1.16 9.12 -33.52
CA ILE A 192 1.29 9.79 -34.82
C ILE A 192 1.91 11.19 -34.68
N ALA A 193 1.47 11.97 -33.69
CA ALA A 193 2.06 13.28 -33.43
C ALA A 193 3.57 13.17 -33.15
N LYS A 194 3.96 12.22 -32.28
CA LYS A 194 5.36 11.93 -31.94
C LYS A 194 6.17 11.51 -33.17
N ASP A 195 5.66 10.57 -33.97
CA ASP A 195 6.33 10.07 -35.17
C ASP A 195 6.50 11.16 -36.24
N LYS A 196 5.63 12.17 -36.24
CA LYS A 196 5.75 13.38 -37.07
C LYS A 196 6.65 14.46 -36.48
N GLY A 197 7.25 14.21 -35.31
CA GLY A 197 8.22 15.09 -34.66
C GLY A 197 7.63 16.11 -33.69
N ALA A 198 6.37 15.97 -33.27
CA ALA A 198 5.83 16.82 -32.22
C ALA A 198 6.53 16.53 -30.88
N GLU A 199 6.93 17.59 -30.18
CA GLU A 199 7.64 17.48 -28.91
C GLU A 199 6.71 17.52 -27.71
N GLN A 200 5.49 18.06 -27.83
CA GLN A 200 4.44 18.00 -26.80
C GLN A 200 3.06 17.83 -27.44
N VAL A 201 2.13 17.13 -26.77
CA VAL A 201 0.77 16.90 -27.28
C VAL A 201 -0.25 17.38 -26.25
N PHE A 202 -1.06 18.36 -26.62
CA PHE A 202 -2.16 18.89 -25.81
C PHE A 202 -3.49 18.46 -26.41
N ILE A 203 -4.32 17.81 -25.60
CA ILE A 203 -5.60 17.27 -26.00
C ILE A 203 -6.69 18.04 -25.27
N VAL A 204 -7.54 18.72 -26.03
CA VAL A 204 -8.72 19.39 -25.49
C VAL A 204 -9.74 18.32 -25.13
N SER A 205 -9.83 18.00 -23.84
CA SER A 205 -10.57 16.86 -23.27
C SER A 205 -11.74 17.27 -22.38
N ALA A 206 -11.91 18.56 -22.13
CA ALA A 206 -13.02 19.07 -21.37
C ALA A 206 -13.56 20.35 -22.01
N GLU A 207 -14.86 20.35 -22.31
CA GLU A 207 -15.56 21.48 -22.91
C GLU A 207 -15.90 22.57 -21.87
N SER A 208 -15.77 22.27 -20.58
CA SER A 208 -15.98 23.23 -19.49
C SER A 208 -15.10 22.93 -18.26
N PRO A 209 -14.92 23.89 -17.34
CA PRO A 209 -14.24 23.69 -16.05
C PRO A 209 -14.87 22.57 -15.20
N GLU A 210 -16.19 22.40 -15.21
CA GLU A 210 -16.91 21.34 -14.49
C GLU A 210 -16.56 19.96 -15.04
N ALA A 211 -16.53 19.83 -16.37
CA ALA A 211 -16.14 18.58 -17.03
C ALA A 211 -14.68 18.25 -16.71
N TYR A 212 -13.81 19.26 -16.67
CA TYR A 212 -12.42 19.08 -16.30
C TYR A 212 -12.26 18.64 -14.84
N ARG A 213 -13.01 19.21 -13.89
CA ARG A 213 -13.00 18.75 -12.48
C ARG A 213 -13.38 17.27 -12.33
N ARG A 214 -14.36 16.79 -13.10
CA ARG A 214 -14.72 15.36 -13.13
C ARG A 214 -13.58 14.51 -13.70
N LEU A 215 -12.99 14.94 -14.80
CA LEU A 215 -11.85 14.26 -15.41
C LEU A 215 -10.66 14.16 -14.42
N VAL A 216 -10.36 15.22 -13.68
CA VAL A 216 -9.33 15.21 -12.63
C VAL A 216 -9.69 14.17 -11.56
N ALA A 217 -10.92 14.18 -11.05
CA ALA A 217 -11.36 13.23 -10.03
C ALA A 217 -11.21 11.77 -10.51
N GLU A 218 -11.64 11.48 -11.74
CA GLU A 218 -11.52 10.14 -12.35
C GLU A 218 -10.06 9.70 -12.57
N ARG A 219 -9.17 10.64 -12.92
CA ARG A 219 -7.78 10.32 -13.29
C ARG A 219 -6.81 10.38 -12.11
N THR A 220 -7.13 11.08 -11.02
CA THR A 220 -6.25 11.22 -9.85
C THR A 220 -5.86 9.86 -9.25
N ALA A 221 -6.81 8.93 -9.15
CA ALA A 221 -6.53 7.57 -8.67
C ALA A 221 -5.50 6.82 -9.53
N LEU A 222 -5.53 7.01 -10.86
CA LEU A 222 -4.59 6.39 -11.80
C LEU A 222 -3.20 7.03 -11.74
N MET A 223 -3.09 8.29 -11.29
CA MET A 223 -1.82 9.01 -11.20
C MET A 223 -1.02 8.67 -9.94
N GLY A 224 -1.67 8.21 -8.86
CA GLY A 224 -1.00 7.81 -7.62
C GLY A 224 0.09 6.74 -7.81
N ARG A 225 -0.01 5.91 -8.86
CA ARG A 225 1.01 4.89 -9.20
C ARG A 225 2.39 5.48 -9.52
N PHE A 226 2.47 6.74 -9.93
CA PHE A 226 3.72 7.41 -10.28
C PHE A 226 4.45 7.97 -9.05
N ASN A 227 3.84 7.87 -7.87
CA ASN A 227 4.38 8.38 -6.62
C ASN A 227 4.57 7.25 -5.59
N ARG A 228 4.78 6.01 -6.05
CA ARG A 228 4.98 4.85 -5.16
C ARG A 228 6.30 4.97 -4.41
N LEU A 229 6.28 4.55 -3.15
CA LEU A 229 7.46 4.41 -2.31
C LEU A 229 8.20 3.11 -2.65
N SER A 230 9.50 3.10 -2.41
CA SER A 230 10.36 1.95 -2.68
C SER A 230 11.61 1.98 -1.81
N LEU A 231 12.21 0.82 -1.54
CA LEU A 231 13.45 0.69 -0.76
C LEU A 231 14.72 1.03 -1.56
N LYS A 232 14.60 1.24 -2.88
CA LYS A 232 15.72 1.52 -3.77
C LYS A 232 15.34 2.64 -4.73
N PRO A 233 16.29 3.48 -5.17
CA PRO A 233 16.03 4.47 -6.20
C PRO A 233 15.40 3.82 -7.43
N SER A 234 14.24 4.32 -7.87
CA SER A 234 13.58 3.82 -9.06
C SER A 234 14.10 4.52 -10.31
N MET A 235 14.42 3.74 -11.34
CA MET A 235 14.75 4.25 -12.67
C MET A 235 13.47 4.34 -13.49
N GLU A 236 12.87 5.53 -13.56
CA GLU A 236 11.71 5.78 -14.41
C GLU A 236 12.13 5.86 -15.89
N LYS A 237 11.44 5.11 -16.76
CA LYS A 237 11.52 5.35 -18.22
C LYS A 237 10.69 6.58 -18.54
N ILE A 238 11.32 7.75 -18.52
CA ILE A 238 10.68 9.02 -18.87
C ILE A 238 10.76 9.26 -20.38
N GLY A 239 9.63 9.59 -20.99
CA GLY A 239 9.61 10.09 -22.37
C GLY A 239 10.04 11.57 -22.46
N ALA A 240 10.40 12.04 -23.65
CA ALA A 240 10.59 13.47 -23.90
C ALA A 240 9.26 14.20 -24.17
N VAL A 241 8.26 13.46 -24.69
CA VAL A 241 7.00 14.04 -25.16
C VAL A 241 5.89 13.83 -24.15
N GLY A 242 5.44 14.93 -23.56
CA GLY A 242 4.29 15.00 -22.68
C GLY A 242 2.97 14.91 -23.44
N THR A 243 1.98 14.31 -22.79
CA THR A 243 0.59 14.26 -23.26
C THR A 243 -0.30 14.86 -22.18
N PHE A 244 -0.88 16.01 -22.49
CA PHE A 244 -1.64 16.84 -21.57
C PHE A 244 -3.12 16.75 -21.93
N LEU A 245 -3.98 16.49 -20.95
CA LEU A 245 -5.43 16.63 -21.10
C LEU A 245 -5.83 17.95 -20.47
N ILE A 246 -6.42 18.83 -21.28
CA ILE A 246 -6.63 20.23 -20.94
C ILE A 246 -8.08 20.68 -21.20
N PRO A 247 -8.58 21.69 -20.46
CA PRO A 247 -9.84 22.33 -20.78
C PRO A 247 -9.74 23.19 -22.05
N GLN A 248 -10.88 23.42 -22.70
CA GLN A 248 -10.98 24.19 -23.95
C GLN A 248 -10.41 25.62 -23.82
N GLU A 249 -10.59 26.26 -22.67
CA GLU A 249 -10.08 27.59 -22.39
C GLU A 249 -8.55 27.63 -22.45
N MET A 250 -7.89 26.63 -21.84
CA MET A 250 -6.44 26.50 -21.93
C MET A 250 -6.03 26.24 -23.38
N GLY A 251 -6.69 25.32 -24.09
CA GLY A 251 -6.37 25.01 -25.48
C GLY A 251 -6.42 26.22 -26.41
N ALA A 252 -7.40 27.12 -26.20
CA ALA A 252 -7.48 28.38 -26.92
C ALA A 252 -6.32 29.33 -26.58
N GLU A 253 -5.94 29.44 -25.30
CA GLU A 253 -4.80 30.25 -24.86
C GLU A 253 -3.48 29.73 -25.45
N LEU A 254 -3.26 28.41 -25.41
CA LEU A 254 -2.04 27.80 -25.99
C LEU A 254 -1.91 28.13 -27.48
N LEU A 255 -3.03 28.31 -28.18
CA LEU A 255 -3.13 28.65 -29.61
C LEU A 255 -3.26 30.16 -29.87
N ASN A 256 -3.07 31.01 -28.85
CA ASN A 256 -3.21 32.48 -28.94
C ASN A 256 -4.54 32.90 -29.60
N THR A 257 -5.65 32.31 -29.15
CA THR A 257 -6.98 32.53 -29.70
C THR A 257 -8.06 32.54 -28.61
N THR A 258 -9.33 32.61 -28.99
CA THR A 258 -10.47 32.52 -28.07
C THR A 258 -11.16 31.16 -28.15
N PRO A 259 -11.84 30.70 -27.08
CA PRO A 259 -12.61 29.46 -27.11
C PRO A 259 -13.60 29.40 -28.27
N ALA A 260 -14.29 30.52 -28.56
CA ALA A 260 -15.21 30.63 -29.68
C ALA A 260 -14.54 30.40 -31.05
N LYS A 261 -13.31 30.90 -31.23
CA LYS A 261 -12.55 30.69 -32.47
C LYS A 261 -12.02 29.26 -32.60
N LEU A 262 -11.61 28.64 -31.49
CA LEU A 262 -11.23 27.22 -31.47
C LEU A 262 -12.43 26.33 -31.81
N GLN A 263 -13.60 26.61 -31.23
CA GLN A 263 -14.85 25.91 -31.55
C GLN A 263 -15.26 26.14 -33.01
N ALA A 264 -15.10 27.36 -33.53
CA ALA A 264 -15.36 27.64 -34.95
C ALA A 264 -14.40 26.86 -35.88
N ALA A 265 -13.14 26.66 -35.46
CA ALA A 265 -12.20 25.81 -36.18
C ALA A 265 -12.67 24.34 -36.22
N ALA A 266 -13.13 23.80 -35.08
CA ALA A 266 -13.72 22.47 -35.01
C ALA A 266 -14.98 22.35 -35.91
N ALA A 267 -15.91 23.30 -35.79
CA ALA A 267 -17.14 23.34 -36.58
C ALA A 267 -16.88 23.43 -38.09
N LYS A 268 -15.80 24.10 -38.51
CA LYS A 268 -15.39 24.15 -39.93
C LYS A 268 -14.98 22.78 -40.44
N ILE A 269 -14.30 21.96 -39.63
CA ILE A 269 -13.98 20.57 -39.99
C ILE A 269 -15.29 19.79 -40.19
N SER A 270 -16.22 19.88 -39.23
CA SER A 270 -17.53 19.24 -39.30
C SER A 270 -18.36 19.64 -40.52
N LYS A 271 -18.35 20.93 -40.87
CA LYS A 271 -19.11 21.46 -42.01
C LYS A 271 -18.52 21.08 -43.36
N THR A 272 -17.19 21.07 -43.48
CA THR A 272 -16.52 20.90 -44.78
C THR A 272 -16.05 19.47 -45.03
N GLY A 273 -15.96 18.64 -43.98
CA GLY A 273 -15.33 17.32 -44.04
C GLY A 273 -13.82 17.38 -44.28
N LYS A 274 -13.19 18.56 -44.21
CA LYS A 274 -11.77 18.77 -44.51
C LYS A 274 -11.06 19.31 -43.27
N THR A 275 -9.84 18.84 -43.06
CA THR A 275 -8.96 19.40 -42.01
C THR A 275 -8.65 20.88 -42.27
N ASN A 276 -8.49 21.64 -41.19
CA ASN A 276 -8.00 23.01 -41.18
C ASN A 276 -6.78 23.17 -40.26
N SER A 277 -6.01 22.09 -40.06
CA SER A 277 -4.76 22.12 -39.30
C SER A 277 -3.85 23.27 -39.73
N GLY A 278 -3.18 23.89 -38.75
CA GLY A 278 -2.32 25.04 -38.95
C GLY A 278 -3.05 26.39 -39.02
N ALA A 279 -4.39 26.41 -38.98
CA ALA A 279 -5.17 27.64 -38.96
C ALA A 279 -4.99 28.47 -37.68
N LEU A 280 -4.60 27.82 -36.58
CA LEU A 280 -4.34 28.45 -35.28
C LEU A 280 -2.94 28.07 -34.81
N LYS A 281 -2.22 29.05 -34.28
CA LYS A 281 -0.82 28.93 -33.84
C LYS A 281 -0.56 29.86 -32.66
N GLY A 282 0.31 29.44 -31.75
CA GLY A 282 0.72 30.22 -30.60
C GLY A 282 2.13 29.86 -30.17
N LYS A 283 2.47 30.21 -28.93
CA LYS A 283 3.75 29.91 -28.29
C LYS A 283 3.52 29.61 -26.82
N ILE A 284 4.25 28.64 -26.31
CA ILE A 284 4.19 28.23 -24.90
C ILE A 284 5.60 27.99 -24.37
N SER A 285 5.73 27.92 -23.04
CA SER A 285 6.84 27.22 -22.42
C SER A 285 6.34 26.12 -21.48
N VAL A 286 7.11 25.05 -21.35
CA VAL A 286 6.78 23.90 -20.50
C VAL A 286 7.95 23.63 -19.57
N LYS A 287 7.67 23.38 -18.30
CA LYS A 287 8.59 22.74 -17.36
C LYS A 287 7.87 21.58 -16.70
N ALA A 288 8.51 20.42 -16.65
CA ALA A 288 7.97 19.20 -16.06
C ALA A 288 9.13 18.44 -15.40
N GLU A 289 9.41 18.79 -14.15
CA GLU A 289 10.52 18.23 -13.39
C GLU A 289 10.08 16.97 -12.64
N ARG A 290 10.89 15.90 -12.70
CA ARG A 290 10.74 14.72 -11.83
C ARG A 290 11.79 14.79 -10.74
N LYS A 291 11.35 14.81 -9.47
CA LYS A 291 12.22 14.88 -8.30
C LYS A 291 12.22 13.56 -7.53
N ASP A 292 13.38 13.25 -6.98
CA ASP A 292 13.51 12.28 -5.90
C ASP A 292 13.15 12.95 -4.57
N VAL A 293 12.26 12.31 -3.84
CA VAL A 293 11.95 12.63 -2.46
C VAL A 293 12.41 11.44 -1.64
N LEU A 294 13.29 11.71 -0.68
CA LEU A 294 13.71 10.74 0.33
C LEU A 294 12.82 10.92 1.54
N LEU A 295 12.26 9.82 2.03
CA LEU A 295 11.50 9.77 3.26
C LEU A 295 12.17 8.79 4.21
N GLU A 296 12.32 9.18 5.47
CA GLU A 296 12.82 8.29 6.50
C GLU A 296 11.65 7.61 7.22
N SER A 297 11.77 6.30 7.43
CA SER A 297 10.82 5.49 8.19
C SER A 297 11.58 4.48 9.07
N SER A 298 10.86 3.70 9.87
CA SER A 298 11.49 2.74 10.77
C SER A 298 10.56 1.60 11.14
N ASN A 299 11.10 0.39 11.29
CA ASN A 299 10.44 -0.64 12.09
C ASN A 299 10.74 -0.39 13.57
N VAL A 300 9.89 -0.89 14.47
CA VAL A 300 10.11 -0.85 15.92
C VAL A 300 10.27 -2.29 16.44
N VAL A 301 11.31 -2.51 17.23
CA VAL A 301 11.80 -3.83 17.60
C VAL A 301 11.96 -3.92 19.12
N GLY A 302 11.18 -4.80 19.76
CA GLY A 302 11.36 -5.20 21.15
C GLY A 302 11.87 -6.64 21.25
N PHE A 303 12.99 -6.88 21.94
CA PHE A 303 13.56 -8.22 22.06
C PHE A 303 13.46 -8.77 23.49
N LEU A 304 13.02 -10.03 23.61
CA LEU A 304 12.99 -10.76 24.86
C LEU A 304 13.90 -11.99 24.75
N GLU A 305 15.11 -11.90 25.31
CA GLU A 305 16.06 -13.02 25.29
C GLU A 305 15.48 -14.25 26.02
N GLY A 306 15.58 -15.42 25.41
CA GLY A 306 15.21 -16.70 26.03
C GLY A 306 16.24 -17.18 27.06
N THR A 307 16.04 -18.40 27.56
CA THR A 307 16.95 -19.04 28.52
C THR A 307 17.96 -19.97 27.82
N ASP A 308 17.65 -21.25 27.68
CA ASP A 308 18.57 -22.27 27.16
C ASP A 308 18.55 -22.44 25.63
N LYS A 309 17.57 -21.85 24.94
CA LYS A 309 17.42 -21.86 23.47
C LYS A 309 17.39 -20.46 22.85
N LYS A 310 18.06 -19.51 23.51
CA LYS A 310 18.01 -18.08 23.19
C LYS A 310 18.47 -17.68 21.78
N ASP A 311 19.23 -18.53 21.09
CA ASP A 311 19.63 -18.30 19.69
C ASP A 311 18.53 -18.66 18.68
N GLU A 312 17.46 -19.32 19.12
CA GLU A 312 16.27 -19.59 18.31
C GLU A 312 15.23 -18.48 18.60
N VAL A 313 14.70 -17.86 17.54
CA VAL A 313 13.88 -16.64 17.66
C VAL A 313 12.49 -16.87 17.08
N ILE A 314 11.44 -16.57 17.84
CA ILE A 314 10.07 -16.46 17.34
C ILE A 314 9.80 -14.99 17.06
N VAL A 315 9.30 -14.68 15.86
CA VAL A 315 8.85 -13.33 15.52
C VAL A 315 7.35 -13.24 15.74
N VAL A 316 6.90 -12.18 16.41
CA VAL A 316 5.49 -11.79 16.48
C VAL A 316 5.39 -10.41 15.87
N SER A 317 4.67 -10.29 14.76
CA SER A 317 4.67 -9.07 13.94
C SER A 317 3.28 -8.51 13.64
N ALA A 318 3.26 -7.22 13.35
CA ALA A 318 2.11 -6.45 12.86
C ALA A 318 2.65 -5.21 12.13
N HIS A 319 1.91 -4.62 11.19
CA HIS A 319 2.26 -3.27 10.73
C HIS A 319 1.58 -2.23 11.60
N TYR A 320 2.16 -1.04 11.68
CA TYR A 320 1.59 0.04 12.49
C TYR A 320 1.30 1.32 11.69
N ASP A 321 1.73 1.39 10.43
CA ASP A 321 1.34 2.46 9.52
C ASP A 321 -0.05 2.24 8.94
N HIS A 322 -0.68 3.33 8.50
CA HIS A 322 -1.93 3.29 7.74
C HIS A 322 -1.92 4.33 6.61
N ILE A 323 -3.08 4.65 6.03
CA ILE A 323 -3.22 5.46 4.81
C ILE A 323 -2.87 6.94 4.99
N GLY A 324 -3.14 7.53 6.16
CA GLY A 324 -2.98 8.97 6.42
C GLY A 324 -4.25 9.79 6.24
N VAL A 325 -4.11 11.03 5.79
CA VAL A 325 -5.23 11.96 5.58
C VAL A 325 -5.68 11.93 4.12
N ASN A 326 -6.98 11.75 3.87
CA ASN A 326 -7.55 11.73 2.53
C ASN A 326 -7.60 13.14 1.89
N PRO A 327 -7.87 13.27 0.58
CA PRO A 327 -7.92 14.57 -0.09
C PRO A 327 -8.98 15.55 0.45
N ASP A 328 -10.03 15.04 1.11
CA ASP A 328 -11.08 15.84 1.74
C ASP A 328 -10.70 16.32 3.16
N GLY A 329 -9.49 15.95 3.62
CA GLY A 329 -8.96 16.33 4.93
C GLY A 329 -9.38 15.43 6.09
N GLN A 330 -10.06 14.31 5.83
CA GLN A 330 -10.43 13.34 6.85
C GLN A 330 -9.27 12.38 7.13
N VAL A 331 -9.09 12.04 8.40
CA VAL A 331 -8.07 11.08 8.82
C VAL A 331 -8.58 9.66 8.55
N ASN A 332 -7.74 8.80 7.98
CA ASN A 332 -7.96 7.36 7.99
C ASN A 332 -7.24 6.84 9.23
N ASN A 333 -7.97 6.56 10.31
CA ASN A 333 -7.38 6.27 11.61
C ASN A 333 -6.79 4.85 11.68
N GLY A 334 -7.37 3.90 10.94
CA GLY A 334 -6.84 2.54 10.84
C GLY A 334 -6.99 1.76 12.15
N ALA A 335 -8.13 1.88 12.81
CA ALA A 335 -8.34 1.22 14.09
C ALA A 335 -8.25 -0.30 13.97
N ASN A 336 -8.83 -0.88 12.93
CA ASN A 336 -8.66 -2.29 12.66
C ASN A 336 -7.38 -2.53 11.85
N ASP A 337 -7.11 -1.71 10.84
CA ASP A 337 -6.01 -1.84 9.88
C ASP A 337 -4.91 -0.76 10.05
N ASP A 338 -3.78 -1.02 10.71
CA ASP A 338 -3.59 -2.15 11.62
C ASP A 338 -3.28 -1.70 13.05
N GLY A 339 -4.15 -0.82 13.56
CA GLY A 339 -4.17 -0.53 14.98
C GLY A 339 -4.40 -1.79 15.82
N SER A 340 -5.34 -2.66 15.43
CA SER A 340 -5.76 -3.82 16.21
C SER A 340 -4.68 -4.91 16.34
N GLY A 341 -3.95 -5.21 15.26
CA GLY A 341 -2.80 -6.10 15.27
C GLY A 341 -1.65 -5.50 16.08
N THR A 342 -1.32 -4.22 15.85
CA THR A 342 -0.25 -3.53 16.59
C THR A 342 -0.46 -3.58 18.12
N VAL A 343 -1.66 -3.27 18.61
CA VAL A 343 -1.93 -3.31 20.06
C VAL A 343 -1.93 -4.72 20.62
N SER A 344 -2.28 -5.72 19.80
CA SER A 344 -2.16 -7.12 20.18
C SER A 344 -0.70 -7.52 20.37
N VAL A 345 0.23 -7.07 19.50
CA VAL A 345 1.67 -7.29 19.68
C VAL A 345 2.18 -6.66 20.99
N ILE A 346 1.73 -5.46 21.32
CA ILE A 346 2.09 -4.78 22.58
C ILE A 346 1.67 -5.62 23.79
N GLU A 347 0.42 -6.09 23.83
CA GLU A 347 -0.12 -6.89 24.95
C GLU A 347 0.53 -8.27 25.05
N ILE A 348 0.77 -8.94 23.91
CA ILE A 348 1.50 -10.22 23.89
C ILE A 348 2.92 -10.02 24.44
N ALA A 349 3.59 -8.91 24.09
CA ALA A 349 4.91 -8.59 24.60
C ALA A 349 4.93 -8.35 26.11
N GLN A 350 3.92 -7.64 26.63
CA GLN A 350 3.71 -7.44 28.07
C GLN A 350 3.52 -8.78 28.80
N ALA A 351 2.71 -9.69 28.26
CA ALA A 351 2.46 -11.00 28.88
C ALA A 351 3.75 -11.84 29.00
N PHE A 352 4.55 -11.91 27.93
CA PHE A 352 5.84 -12.61 27.95
C PHE A 352 6.89 -11.93 28.84
N ALA A 353 6.94 -10.59 28.85
CA ALA A 353 7.85 -9.83 29.70
C ALA A 353 7.54 -10.06 31.18
N LYS A 354 6.25 -10.04 31.56
CA LYS A 354 5.79 -10.37 32.90
C LYS A 354 6.15 -11.80 33.29
N ALA A 355 5.90 -12.77 32.42
CA ALA A 355 6.30 -14.16 32.64
C ALA A 355 7.80 -14.28 32.93
N LYS A 356 8.65 -13.60 32.15
CA LYS A 356 10.10 -13.57 32.40
C LYS A 356 10.45 -12.94 33.74
N ALA A 357 9.83 -11.82 34.09
CA ALA A 357 10.09 -11.13 35.36
C ALA A 357 9.72 -11.99 36.59
N GLU A 358 8.73 -12.87 36.45
CA GLU A 358 8.28 -13.79 37.50
C GLU A 358 8.99 -15.15 37.47
N GLY A 359 10.00 -15.34 36.61
CA GLY A 359 10.80 -16.58 36.54
C GLY A 359 10.21 -17.67 35.64
N HIS A 360 9.16 -17.36 34.88
CA HIS A 360 8.48 -18.23 33.93
C HIS A 360 8.76 -17.83 32.47
N GLY A 361 9.94 -17.25 32.22
CA GLY A 361 10.33 -16.77 30.89
C GLY A 361 10.49 -17.89 29.86
N PRO A 362 10.40 -17.55 28.56
CA PRO A 362 10.50 -18.50 27.47
C PRO A 362 11.91 -19.10 27.33
N ARG A 363 12.00 -20.31 26.78
CA ARG A 363 13.30 -20.93 26.44
C ARG A 363 13.94 -20.33 25.21
N ARG A 364 13.15 -20.09 24.17
CA ARG A 364 13.52 -19.36 22.96
C ARG A 364 13.37 -17.87 23.15
N SER A 365 14.10 -17.09 22.34
CA SER A 365 13.92 -15.65 22.34
C SER A 365 12.69 -15.26 21.53
N LEU A 366 12.08 -14.14 21.89
CA LEU A 366 11.02 -13.52 21.10
C LEU A 366 11.47 -12.17 20.55
N LEU A 367 11.08 -11.90 19.30
CA LEU A 367 11.21 -10.62 18.64
C LEU A 367 9.81 -10.07 18.37
N PHE A 368 9.45 -9.00 19.05
CA PHE A 368 8.23 -8.24 18.78
C PHE A 368 8.58 -7.18 17.75
N LEU A 369 8.07 -7.36 16.53
CA LEU A 369 8.45 -6.58 15.36
C LEU A 369 7.22 -5.87 14.78
N THR A 370 7.08 -4.58 15.06
CA THR A 370 6.06 -3.76 14.39
C THR A 370 6.68 -3.01 13.22
N VAL A 371 6.18 -3.23 12.01
CA VAL A 371 6.79 -2.71 10.78
C VAL A 371 6.03 -1.52 10.19
N SER A 372 6.74 -0.70 9.40
CA SER A 372 6.13 0.42 8.66
C SER A 372 6.28 0.22 7.15
N GLY A 373 5.33 0.73 6.38
CA GLY A 373 5.34 0.69 4.93
C GLY A 373 4.63 -0.52 4.34
N GLU A 374 3.82 -1.22 5.15
CA GLU A 374 2.95 -2.31 4.68
C GLU A 374 2.03 -1.79 3.58
N GLU A 375 1.35 -0.68 3.87
CA GLU A 375 0.36 0.00 3.01
C GLU A 375 0.93 0.50 1.69
N LYS A 376 2.26 0.58 1.63
CA LYS A 376 3.02 1.08 0.49
C LYS A 376 3.73 -0.06 -0.25
N GLY A 377 3.49 -1.32 0.15
CA GLY A 377 3.96 -2.54 -0.48
C GLY A 377 4.90 -3.37 0.38
N LEU A 378 4.55 -3.64 1.65
CA LEU A 378 5.30 -4.50 2.58
C LEU A 378 6.75 -4.04 2.82
N LEU A 379 7.00 -2.73 2.77
CA LEU A 379 8.36 -2.18 2.66
C LEU A 379 9.18 -2.42 3.93
N GLY A 380 8.58 -2.33 5.12
CA GLY A 380 9.27 -2.52 6.40
C GLY A 380 9.69 -3.97 6.64
N SER A 381 8.77 -4.92 6.46
CA SER A 381 9.10 -6.35 6.55
C SER A 381 10.05 -6.80 5.43
N GLN A 382 9.91 -6.23 4.23
CA GLN A 382 10.87 -6.46 3.15
C GLN A 382 12.26 -5.96 3.53
N TYR A 383 12.38 -4.76 4.10
CA TYR A 383 13.67 -4.24 4.54
C TYR A 383 14.31 -5.12 5.62
N TYR A 384 13.51 -5.57 6.60
CA TYR A 384 13.97 -6.48 7.64
C TYR A 384 14.49 -7.79 7.03
N THR A 385 13.74 -8.42 6.13
CA THR A 385 14.06 -9.76 5.64
C THR A 385 15.09 -9.78 4.50
N ASP A 386 15.00 -8.86 3.54
CA ASP A 386 15.83 -8.88 2.32
C ASP A 386 17.13 -8.10 2.44
N MET A 387 17.19 -7.10 3.33
CA MET A 387 18.25 -6.07 3.29
C MET A 387 19.06 -5.98 4.58
N SER A 388 18.41 -5.84 5.72
CA SER A 388 19.10 -5.54 6.98
C SER A 388 18.46 -6.21 8.20
N PRO A 389 18.37 -7.55 8.24
CA PRO A 389 17.78 -8.24 9.39
C PRO A 389 18.55 -7.94 10.68
N VAL A 390 17.83 -7.56 11.74
CA VAL A 390 18.44 -7.26 13.06
C VAL A 390 19.00 -8.53 13.70
N LEU A 391 18.36 -9.68 13.45
CA LEU A 391 18.78 -11.01 13.85
C LEU A 391 18.89 -11.91 12.62
N PRO A 392 19.88 -12.82 12.52
CA PRO A 392 20.03 -13.66 11.34
C PRO A 392 18.77 -14.49 11.05
N LEU A 393 18.28 -14.46 9.81
CA LEU A 393 17.02 -15.12 9.44
C LEU A 393 17.03 -16.65 9.64
N ASP A 394 18.18 -17.31 9.57
CA ASP A 394 18.31 -18.76 9.83
C ASP A 394 18.03 -19.13 11.29
N LYS A 395 18.09 -18.15 12.20
CA LYS A 395 17.73 -18.27 13.61
C LYS A 395 16.25 -18.12 13.87
N THR A 396 15.50 -17.55 12.93
CA THR A 396 14.05 -17.46 13.02
C THR A 396 13.42 -18.86 12.96
N VAL A 397 12.54 -19.15 13.91
CA VAL A 397 11.80 -20.40 14.04
C VAL A 397 10.50 -20.33 13.25
N CYS A 398 9.77 -19.24 13.44
CA CYS A 398 8.57 -18.89 12.70
C CYS A 398 8.28 -17.39 12.86
N ASP A 399 7.37 -16.90 12.02
CA ASP A 399 6.73 -15.60 12.15
C ASP A 399 5.23 -15.77 12.41
N LEU A 400 4.73 -15.09 13.45
CA LEU A 400 3.32 -15.06 13.81
C LEU A 400 2.83 -13.63 13.59
N ASN A 401 2.30 -13.38 12.39
CA ASN A 401 1.83 -12.07 11.96
C ASN A 401 0.35 -11.90 12.33
N ILE A 402 0.02 -10.77 12.95
CA ILE A 402 -1.34 -10.44 13.34
C ILE A 402 -1.72 -9.10 12.73
N ASP A 403 -2.81 -9.07 11.97
CA ASP A 403 -3.31 -7.86 11.33
C ASP A 403 -4.84 -7.90 11.21
N MET A 404 -5.50 -6.77 11.44
CA MET A 404 -6.95 -6.61 11.33
C MET A 404 -7.75 -7.67 12.10
N VAL A 405 -7.59 -7.71 13.42
CA VAL A 405 -8.19 -8.72 14.33
C VAL A 405 -9.34 -8.22 15.20
N GLY A 406 -9.84 -7.03 14.91
CA GLY A 406 -10.85 -6.33 15.70
C GLY A 406 -12.24 -6.26 15.07
N ARG A 407 -12.45 -6.76 13.85
CA ARG A 407 -13.72 -6.60 13.13
C ARG A 407 -14.25 -7.89 12.51
N VAL A 408 -15.56 -7.95 12.32
CA VAL A 408 -16.24 -9.02 11.58
C VAL A 408 -16.38 -8.61 10.11
N ASP A 409 -16.04 -9.52 9.20
CA ASP A 409 -16.13 -9.35 7.75
C ASP A 409 -17.52 -9.67 7.19
N ASP A 410 -17.72 -9.32 5.92
CA ASP A 410 -18.99 -9.51 5.22
C ASP A 410 -19.36 -11.00 5.06
N LEU A 411 -18.39 -11.93 5.16
CA LEU A 411 -18.63 -13.36 5.03
C LEU A 411 -19.17 -13.98 6.32
N HIS A 412 -18.84 -13.38 7.46
CA HIS A 412 -19.21 -13.83 8.80
C HIS A 412 -20.30 -12.96 9.45
N GLU A 413 -20.63 -11.80 8.89
CA GLU A 413 -21.71 -10.94 9.36
C GLU A 413 -23.03 -11.73 9.48
N GLY A 414 -23.64 -11.66 10.68
CA GLY A 414 -24.86 -12.38 11.01
C GLY A 414 -24.71 -13.90 11.17
N LYS A 415 -23.49 -14.45 11.07
CA LYS A 415 -23.19 -15.89 11.23
C LYS A 415 -22.34 -16.20 12.46
N SER A 416 -21.18 -15.55 12.59
CA SER A 416 -20.22 -15.81 13.66
C SER A 416 -19.38 -14.56 13.93
N ASP A 417 -19.21 -14.20 15.21
CA ASP A 417 -18.27 -13.17 15.66
C ASP A 417 -17.07 -13.78 16.42
N ASN A 418 -16.91 -15.11 16.33
CA ASN A 418 -15.93 -15.90 17.06
C ASN A 418 -15.10 -16.77 16.09
N TYR A 419 -14.50 -16.14 15.09
CA TYR A 419 -13.68 -16.79 14.08
C TYR A 419 -12.36 -16.05 13.89
N ILE A 420 -11.41 -16.69 13.21
CA ILE A 420 -10.22 -16.03 12.69
C ILE A 420 -9.74 -16.77 11.45
N TYR A 421 -9.33 -16.03 10.42
CA TYR A 421 -8.61 -16.63 9.31
C TYR A 421 -7.20 -16.99 9.75
N VAL A 422 -6.80 -18.22 9.49
CA VAL A 422 -5.46 -18.73 9.77
C VAL A 422 -4.76 -19.00 8.45
N ILE A 423 -3.91 -18.07 8.05
CA ILE A 423 -3.35 -18.03 6.70
C ILE A 423 -1.89 -18.50 6.73
N GLY A 424 -1.56 -19.47 5.89
CA GLY A 424 -0.21 -19.99 5.68
C GLY A 424 0.32 -21.01 6.69
N SER A 425 -0.45 -21.35 7.74
CA SER A 425 0.01 -22.24 8.82
C SER A 425 0.43 -23.63 8.35
N ASP A 426 -0.16 -24.13 7.26
CA ASP A 426 0.08 -25.47 6.68
C ASP A 426 1.05 -25.47 5.49
N LYS A 427 1.63 -24.31 5.15
CA LYS A 427 2.38 -24.14 3.90
C LYS A 427 3.81 -24.68 3.97
N LEU A 428 4.51 -24.39 5.06
CA LEU A 428 5.93 -24.71 5.24
C LEU A 428 6.20 -25.70 6.39
N SER A 429 5.32 -25.76 7.39
CA SER A 429 5.48 -26.62 8.57
C SER A 429 4.14 -27.21 9.00
N SER A 430 3.93 -28.52 8.77
CA SER A 430 2.74 -29.21 9.27
C SER A 430 2.64 -29.17 10.80
N GLU A 431 3.79 -29.10 11.47
CA GLU A 431 3.89 -29.02 12.92
C GLU A 431 3.37 -27.67 13.45
N LEU A 432 3.69 -26.56 12.79
CA LEU A 432 3.17 -25.23 13.13
C LEU A 432 1.64 -25.18 13.05
N HIS A 433 1.07 -25.75 11.97
CA HIS A 433 -0.38 -25.88 11.81
C HIS A 433 -1.01 -26.61 13.00
N GLN A 434 -0.47 -27.79 13.35
CA GLN A 434 -1.01 -28.60 14.45
C GLN A 434 -0.91 -27.89 15.80
N ILE A 435 0.19 -27.18 16.07
CA ILE A 435 0.36 -26.40 17.31
C ILE A 435 -0.73 -25.33 17.43
N SER A 436 -1.00 -24.59 16.35
CA SER A 436 -2.04 -23.55 16.36
C SER A 436 -3.44 -24.15 16.54
N GLU A 437 -3.74 -25.28 15.90
CA GLU A 437 -5.00 -26.03 16.08
C GLU A 437 -5.18 -26.50 17.53
N ASP A 438 -4.14 -27.06 18.13
CA ASP A 438 -4.17 -27.58 19.50
C ASP A 438 -4.29 -26.45 20.52
N ALA A 439 -3.55 -25.35 20.32
CA ALA A 439 -3.67 -24.13 21.13
C ALA A 439 -5.10 -23.58 21.07
N ASN A 440 -5.68 -23.50 19.86
CA ASN A 440 -7.04 -23.02 19.70
C ASN A 440 -8.06 -23.91 20.41
N ARG A 441 -8.01 -25.23 20.16
CA ARG A 441 -8.91 -26.23 20.75
C ARG A 441 -8.86 -26.21 22.28
N LYS A 442 -7.67 -26.02 22.84
CA LYS A 442 -7.45 -26.05 24.28
C LYS A 442 -7.88 -24.76 24.98
N TYR A 443 -7.70 -23.60 24.35
CA TYR A 443 -7.74 -22.33 25.07
C TYR A 443 -8.76 -21.31 24.56
N THR A 444 -8.94 -21.15 23.25
CA THR A 444 -9.68 -20.00 22.69
C THR A 444 -10.97 -20.39 22.01
N ALA A 445 -11.05 -21.60 21.44
CA ALA A 445 -12.20 -22.13 20.72
C ALA A 445 -12.76 -21.15 19.67
N LEU A 446 -11.87 -20.51 18.90
CA LEU A 446 -12.22 -19.75 17.71
C LEU A 446 -12.53 -20.73 16.56
N GLU A 447 -13.45 -20.34 15.69
CA GLU A 447 -13.61 -20.98 14.38
C GLU A 447 -12.40 -20.61 13.51
N LEU A 448 -11.54 -21.59 13.22
CA LEU A 448 -10.36 -21.36 12.37
C LEU A 448 -10.76 -21.52 10.90
N ASP A 449 -10.76 -20.41 10.16
CA ASP A 449 -11.12 -20.39 8.74
C ASP A 449 -9.84 -20.38 7.87
N TYR A 450 -9.77 -21.33 6.94
CA TYR A 450 -8.62 -21.53 6.05
C TYR A 450 -8.88 -21.07 4.61
N LYS A 451 -9.99 -20.39 4.33
CA LYS A 451 -10.41 -19.94 2.99
C LYS A 451 -9.27 -19.32 2.17
N TYR A 452 -8.50 -18.44 2.80
CA TYR A 452 -7.45 -17.66 2.13
C TYR A 452 -6.12 -18.40 1.96
N ASN A 453 -6.04 -19.68 2.37
CA ASN A 453 -4.91 -20.56 2.03
C ASN A 453 -4.94 -21.06 0.59
N GLU A 454 -6.09 -20.97 -0.09
CA GLU A 454 -6.27 -21.46 -1.44
C GLU A 454 -5.55 -20.56 -2.45
N PRO A 455 -4.53 -21.05 -3.19
CA PRO A 455 -3.78 -20.23 -4.14
C PRO A 455 -4.63 -19.69 -5.30
N SER A 456 -5.76 -20.34 -5.57
CA SER A 456 -6.76 -19.94 -6.58
C SER A 456 -7.76 -18.91 -6.08
N ASP A 457 -7.75 -18.54 -4.79
CA ASP A 457 -8.62 -17.47 -4.30
C ASP A 457 -8.26 -16.14 -5.03
N PRO A 458 -9.26 -15.45 -5.62
CA PRO A 458 -9.01 -14.28 -6.45
C PRO A 458 -8.48 -13.08 -5.66
N GLN A 459 -8.71 -13.02 -4.33
CA GLN A 459 -8.22 -11.93 -3.49
C GLN A 459 -6.74 -12.07 -3.14
N ARG A 460 -6.19 -13.30 -3.26
CA ARG A 460 -4.76 -13.58 -3.05
C ARG A 460 -4.22 -13.06 -1.71
N ILE A 461 -5.03 -13.13 -0.64
CA ILE A 461 -4.72 -12.58 0.70
C ILE A 461 -3.39 -13.11 1.27
N TYR A 462 -3.02 -14.37 0.97
CA TYR A 462 -1.71 -14.93 1.33
C TYR A 462 -0.49 -14.07 0.96
N TYR A 463 -0.61 -13.19 -0.04
CA TYR A 463 0.49 -12.36 -0.54
C TYR A 463 0.40 -10.89 -0.11
N ARG A 464 -0.53 -10.56 0.79
CA ARG A 464 -0.99 -9.18 1.04
C ARG A 464 -0.70 -8.64 2.44
N SER A 465 0.18 -9.29 3.21
CA SER A 465 0.61 -8.77 4.52
C SER A 465 2.06 -9.22 4.80
N ASP A 466 2.66 -8.70 5.86
CA ASP A 466 4.11 -8.73 6.11
C ASP A 466 4.71 -10.13 6.27
N HIS A 467 3.92 -11.10 6.74
CA HIS A 467 4.33 -12.52 6.85
C HIS A 467 4.91 -13.08 5.54
N TYR A 468 4.43 -12.61 4.38
CA TYR A 468 4.86 -13.13 3.09
C TYR A 468 6.36 -12.88 2.85
N ASN A 469 6.89 -11.77 3.37
CA ASN A 469 8.31 -11.48 3.30
C ASN A 469 9.15 -12.47 4.12
N PHE A 470 8.61 -13.10 5.16
CA PHE A 470 9.26 -14.20 5.87
C PHE A 470 9.07 -15.53 5.13
N ALA A 471 7.86 -15.82 4.65
CA ALA A 471 7.52 -17.05 3.93
C ALA A 471 8.43 -17.29 2.73
N LYS A 472 8.67 -16.26 1.90
CA LYS A 472 9.55 -16.35 0.72
C LYS A 472 11.01 -16.74 1.06
N HIS A 473 11.45 -16.51 2.31
CA HIS A 473 12.74 -16.95 2.85
C HIS A 473 12.66 -18.31 3.58
N LYS A 474 11.59 -19.09 3.35
CA LYS A 474 11.36 -20.43 3.89
C LYS A 474 11.22 -20.47 5.41
N ILE A 475 10.79 -19.36 6.01
CA ILE A 475 10.44 -19.30 7.44
C ILE A 475 8.96 -19.68 7.56
N PRO A 476 8.58 -20.69 8.39
CA PRO A 476 7.19 -21.00 8.67
C PRO A 476 6.45 -19.78 9.22
N ILE A 477 5.23 -19.55 8.74
CA ILE A 477 4.43 -18.40 9.16
C ILE A 477 3.01 -18.80 9.57
N ILE A 478 2.37 -17.98 10.39
CA ILE A 478 0.92 -17.89 10.47
C ILE A 478 0.54 -16.42 10.37
N PHE A 479 -0.40 -16.11 9.49
CA PHE A 479 -1.07 -14.83 9.42
C PHE A 479 -2.49 -14.94 9.97
N TYR A 480 -2.74 -14.22 11.07
CA TYR A 480 -4.01 -14.13 11.77
C TYR A 480 -4.76 -12.87 11.33
N PHE A 481 -5.96 -13.04 10.79
CA PHE A 481 -6.72 -12.00 10.10
C PHE A 481 -8.23 -12.18 10.28
N ASN A 482 -9.02 -11.12 10.45
CA ASN A 482 -10.48 -11.24 10.51
C ASN A 482 -11.23 -10.85 9.23
N GLY A 483 -10.55 -10.57 8.13
CA GLY A 483 -11.22 -10.29 6.86
C GLY A 483 -11.39 -8.79 6.58
N LEU A 484 -11.80 -8.49 5.35
CA LEU A 484 -12.04 -7.12 4.90
C LEU A 484 -13.42 -6.63 5.32
N HIS A 485 -13.57 -5.33 5.54
CA HIS A 485 -14.85 -4.70 5.92
C HIS A 485 -15.11 -3.43 5.11
N ALA A 486 -16.35 -2.95 5.16
CA ALA A 486 -16.80 -1.77 4.41
C ALA A 486 -15.95 -0.49 4.62
N ASP A 487 -15.34 -0.36 5.80
CA ASP A 487 -14.50 0.78 6.17
C ASP A 487 -12.99 0.58 5.89
N TYR A 488 -12.58 -0.52 5.26
CA TYR A 488 -11.17 -0.80 4.95
C TYR A 488 -10.55 0.33 4.12
N HIS A 489 -9.39 0.84 4.57
CA HIS A 489 -8.68 2.01 4.01
C HIS A 489 -9.50 3.31 3.95
N ARG A 490 -10.44 3.50 4.89
CA ARG A 490 -11.34 4.67 4.90
C ARG A 490 -11.39 5.34 6.27
N PRO A 491 -11.87 6.61 6.35
CA PRO A 491 -12.01 7.32 7.61
C PRO A 491 -12.97 6.69 8.62
N GLY A 492 -13.78 5.71 8.21
CA GLY A 492 -14.71 5.03 9.10
C GLY A 492 -14.12 3.84 9.84
N ASP A 493 -12.83 3.52 9.66
CA ASP A 493 -12.16 2.47 10.42
C ASP A 493 -11.75 2.97 11.82
N ASP A 494 -12.78 3.11 12.67
CA ASP A 494 -12.72 3.74 13.98
C ASP A 494 -12.77 2.75 15.14
N VAL A 495 -12.21 3.15 16.29
CA VAL A 495 -12.09 2.35 17.51
C VAL A 495 -13.46 1.86 18.01
N GLU A 496 -14.49 2.66 17.81
CA GLU A 496 -15.87 2.42 18.23
C GLU A 496 -16.50 1.21 17.52
N LYS A 497 -15.93 0.77 16.39
CA LYS A 497 -16.38 -0.40 15.63
C LYS A 497 -15.60 -1.68 15.96
N ILE A 498 -14.65 -1.61 16.87
CA ILE A 498 -13.80 -2.73 17.24
C ILE A 498 -14.51 -3.65 18.24
N ASN A 499 -14.59 -4.93 17.88
CA ASN A 499 -14.93 -6.02 18.78
C ASN A 499 -13.71 -6.42 19.60
N PHE A 500 -13.47 -5.72 20.71
CA PHE A 500 -12.31 -5.98 21.56
C PHE A 500 -12.30 -7.38 22.20
N LYS A 501 -13.47 -8.04 22.35
CA LYS A 501 -13.51 -9.42 22.85
C LYS A 501 -12.97 -10.40 21.81
N LEU A 502 -13.25 -10.16 20.53
CA LEU A 502 -12.66 -10.93 19.44
C LEU A 502 -11.16 -10.68 19.37
N ALA A 503 -10.72 -9.41 19.37
CA ALA A 503 -9.30 -9.06 19.36
C ALA A 503 -8.53 -9.68 20.55
N GLU A 504 -9.10 -9.66 21.76
CA GLU A 504 -8.53 -10.32 22.95
C GLU A 504 -8.33 -11.82 22.72
N LYS A 505 -9.34 -12.51 22.17
CA LYS A 505 -9.22 -13.95 21.88
C LYS A 505 -8.19 -14.24 20.80
N SER A 506 -8.16 -13.43 19.75
CA SER A 506 -7.18 -13.51 18.66
C SER A 506 -5.75 -13.36 19.20
N ALA A 507 -5.49 -12.29 19.96
CA ALA A 507 -4.20 -12.05 20.60
C ALA A 507 -3.79 -13.19 21.56
N ARG A 508 -4.74 -13.74 22.32
CA ARG A 508 -4.49 -14.91 23.17
C ARG A 508 -4.14 -16.16 22.36
N LEU A 509 -4.79 -16.42 21.22
CA LEU A 509 -4.44 -17.55 20.36
C LEU A 509 -3.00 -17.42 19.85
N VAL A 510 -2.59 -16.22 19.42
CA VAL A 510 -1.20 -15.94 19.02
C VAL A 510 -0.25 -16.17 20.19
N PHE A 511 -0.57 -15.65 21.38
CA PHE A 511 0.22 -15.88 22.60
C PHE A 511 0.37 -17.37 22.90
N TYR A 512 -0.70 -18.16 22.92
CA TYR A 512 -0.65 -19.58 23.25
C TYR A 512 0.16 -20.37 22.22
N THR A 513 0.03 -20.03 20.94
CA THR A 513 0.82 -20.62 19.85
C THR A 513 2.30 -20.30 20.04
N ALA A 514 2.64 -19.02 20.27
CA ALA A 514 4.00 -18.59 20.56
C ALA A 514 4.56 -19.25 21.83
N TRP A 515 3.75 -19.39 22.89
CA TRP A 515 4.16 -19.95 24.16
C TRP A 515 4.54 -21.44 24.04
N GLU A 516 3.77 -22.21 23.28
CA GLU A 516 4.09 -23.60 23.00
C GLU A 516 5.43 -23.69 22.24
N ILE A 517 5.56 -22.94 21.14
CA ILE A 517 6.77 -22.94 20.30
C ILE A 517 7.97 -22.47 21.11
N ALA A 518 7.80 -21.49 22.00
CA ALA A 518 8.87 -20.92 22.80
C ALA A 518 9.46 -21.89 23.82
N ASN A 519 8.68 -22.89 24.27
CA ASN A 519 9.04 -23.75 25.39
C ASN A 519 9.28 -25.23 25.03
N ARG A 520 8.89 -25.67 23.84
CA ARG A 520 9.15 -27.05 23.36
C ARG A 520 10.62 -27.39 23.18
N ASP A 521 10.95 -28.67 23.19
CA ASP A 521 12.34 -29.15 23.07
C ASP A 521 12.90 -29.02 21.65
N ASN A 522 12.10 -29.26 20.62
CA ASN A 522 12.60 -29.27 19.24
C ASN A 522 12.27 -27.94 18.55
N LYS A 523 13.16 -27.49 17.63
CA LYS A 523 12.85 -26.41 16.69
C LYS A 523 11.81 -26.92 15.69
N LEU A 524 10.90 -26.05 15.23
CA LEU A 524 9.93 -26.40 14.21
C LEU A 524 10.61 -26.93 12.95
N VAL A 525 10.00 -27.97 12.36
CA VAL A 525 10.48 -28.57 11.12
C VAL A 525 9.85 -27.85 9.92
N VAL A 526 10.68 -27.49 8.93
CA VAL A 526 10.22 -27.09 7.60
C VAL A 526 10.13 -28.35 6.75
N ASP A 527 8.91 -28.86 6.55
CA ASP A 527 8.62 -30.12 5.86
C ASP A 527 8.00 -29.95 4.47
N SER A 528 7.84 -28.70 4.03
CA SER A 528 7.30 -28.32 2.72
C SER A 528 8.11 -27.19 2.07
N ASN A 529 8.01 -27.11 0.74
CA ASN A 529 8.70 -26.12 -0.10
C ASN A 529 7.73 -25.15 -0.79
N LYS A 530 6.52 -24.98 -0.24
CA LYS A 530 5.45 -24.11 -0.77
C LYS A 530 5.35 -22.79 0.04
N PRO A 531 6.31 -21.85 -0.10
CA PRO A 531 6.28 -20.55 0.57
C PRO A 531 5.29 -19.59 -0.08
#